data_AF-A0A381Z5Q8-F1
#
_entry.id   AF-A0A381Z5Q8-F1
#
_cell.length_a   1.000
_cell.length_b   1.000
_cell.length_c   1.000
_cell.angle_alpha   90.00
_cell.angle_beta   90.00
_cell.angle_gamma   90.00
#
_symmetry.space_group_name_H-M   'P 1'
#
loop_
_entity.id
_entity.type
_entity.pdbx_description
1 polymer ?
#
loop_
_entity_poly.entity_id
_entity_poly.type
_entity_poly.pdbx_seq_one_letter_code
_entity_poly.pdbx_strand_id
1 'polypeptide(L)'
;FRSILSRAYEAPFPDPSFKMGPRAMPTHVPIFPDQSLEAQKKAWEYFSQFEKPFLCVFAGNDRITNGGEKPFLKKVPGTKNQPHVLNIGGGHFFQWTHPKELSEVLINFVKIT
;
A
#
# COMPACT_ATOMS: atom_id res chain seq x y z
N PHE A 1 -20.60 -10.19 18.48
CA PHE A 1 -20.08 -11.53 18.08
C PHE A 1 -19.00 -11.34 17.01
N ARG A 2 -17.89 -12.11 17.05
CA ARG A 2 -16.83 -12.02 16.02
C ARG A 2 -17.36 -12.53 14.67
N SER A 3 -17.15 -11.77 13.59
CA SER A 3 -17.49 -12.21 12.23
C SER A 3 -16.56 -13.33 11.75
N ILE A 4 -16.93 -14.05 10.69
CA ILE A 4 -16.05 -15.03 10.02
C ILE A 4 -14.73 -14.35 9.63
N LEU A 5 -14.82 -13.15 9.06
CA LEU A 5 -13.66 -12.34 8.66
C LEU A 5 -12.75 -12.02 9.84
N SER A 6 -13.31 -11.56 10.96
CA SER A 6 -12.55 -11.28 12.18
C SER A 6 -11.87 -12.53 12.74
N ARG A 7 -12.51 -13.70 12.68
CA ARG A 7 -11.87 -14.96 13.10
C ARG A 7 -10.70 -15.36 12.20
N ALA A 8 -10.83 -15.16 10.89
CA ALA A 8 -9.74 -15.44 9.95
C ALA A 8 -8.51 -14.55 10.23
N TYR A 9 -8.71 -13.26 10.51
CA TYR A 9 -7.61 -12.35 10.85
C TYR A 9 -7.03 -12.56 12.25
N GLU A 10 -7.80 -13.14 13.17
CA GLU A 10 -7.32 -13.53 14.50
C GLU A 10 -6.59 -14.88 14.49
N ALA A 11 -6.68 -15.69 13.42
CA ALA A 11 -6.08 -17.01 13.35
C ALA A 11 -4.56 -17.04 13.61
N PRO A 12 -3.76 -16.06 13.15
CA PRO A 12 -2.33 -15.99 13.47
C PRO A 12 -2.02 -15.62 14.93
N PHE A 13 -3.03 -15.23 15.73
CA PHE A 13 -2.86 -14.72 17.09
C PHE A 13 -3.66 -15.53 18.12
N PRO A 14 -3.22 -16.76 18.46
CA PRO A 14 -3.89 -17.61 19.44
C PRO A 14 -4.06 -16.93 20.80
N ASP A 15 -3.11 -16.10 21.20
CA ASP A 15 -3.17 -15.25 22.38
C ASP A 15 -2.43 -13.90 22.17
N PRO A 16 -2.58 -12.91 23.08
CA PRO A 16 -1.98 -11.58 22.92
C PRO A 16 -0.46 -11.54 22.78
N SER A 17 0.29 -12.54 23.28
CA SER A 17 1.75 -12.58 23.16
C SER A 17 2.21 -12.65 21.69
N PHE A 18 1.36 -13.14 20.79
CA PHE A 18 1.60 -13.19 19.34
C PHE A 18 1.32 -11.84 18.64
N LYS A 19 0.72 -10.85 19.33
CA LYS A 19 0.33 -9.55 18.74
C LYS A 19 1.39 -8.46 18.90
N MET A 20 2.58 -8.78 19.39
CA MET A 20 3.61 -7.77 19.67
C MET A 20 4.09 -7.03 18.41
N GLY A 21 4.19 -7.72 17.27
CA GLY A 21 4.51 -7.11 15.98
C GLY A 21 3.43 -6.10 15.52
N PRO A 22 2.17 -6.51 15.33
CA PRO A 22 1.08 -5.60 15.00
C PRO A 22 0.90 -4.44 15.99
N ARG A 23 1.18 -4.67 17.28
CA ARG A 23 1.14 -3.63 18.31
C ARG A 23 2.22 -2.56 18.12
N ALA A 24 3.43 -2.96 17.74
CA ALA A 24 4.55 -2.03 17.49
C ALA A 24 4.52 -1.40 16.09
N MET A 25 3.88 -2.03 15.11
CA MET A 25 3.90 -1.58 13.71
C MET A 25 3.58 -0.08 13.53
N PRO A 26 2.54 0.51 14.15
CA PRO A 26 2.22 1.93 13.92
C PRO A 26 3.35 2.88 14.37
N THR A 27 4.14 2.51 15.37
CA THR A 27 5.24 3.35 15.87
C THR A 27 6.46 3.33 14.94
N HIS A 28 6.53 2.39 13.99
CA HIS A 28 7.57 2.32 12.99
C HIS A 28 7.28 3.14 11.72
N VAL A 29 6.11 3.80 11.65
CA VAL A 29 5.86 4.78 10.59
C VAL A 29 6.67 6.04 10.94
N PRO A 30 7.62 6.48 10.08
CA PRO A 30 8.53 7.56 10.41
C PRO A 30 7.85 8.93 10.28
N ILE A 31 7.00 9.25 11.27
CA ILE A 31 6.34 10.57 11.40
C ILE A 31 7.19 11.58 12.18
N PHE A 32 8.23 11.09 12.88
CA PHE A 32 9.29 11.89 13.49
C PHE A 32 10.65 11.40 12.98
N PRO A 33 11.69 12.26 13.00
CA PRO A 33 13.02 11.84 12.59
C PRO A 33 13.57 10.68 13.42
N ASP A 34 13.97 9.61 12.75
CA ASP A 34 14.63 8.45 13.33
C ASP A 34 15.68 7.86 12.38
N GLN A 35 16.29 6.74 12.77
CA GLN A 35 17.30 6.05 11.97
C GLN A 35 16.78 5.51 10.62
N SER A 36 15.47 5.38 10.42
CA SER A 36 14.89 4.88 9.17
C SER A 36 14.91 5.93 8.06
N LEU A 37 15.01 7.22 8.39
CA LEU A 37 15.00 8.31 7.40
C LEU A 37 16.14 8.21 6.38
N GLU A 38 17.35 7.84 6.81
CA GLU A 38 18.48 7.67 5.90
C GLU A 38 18.27 6.52 4.92
N ALA A 39 17.67 5.41 5.39
CA ALA A 39 17.31 4.30 4.52
C ALA A 39 16.20 4.69 3.53
N GLN A 40 15.18 5.42 4.01
CA GLN A 40 14.09 5.94 3.16
C GLN A 40 14.61 6.91 2.11
N LYS A 41 15.59 7.77 2.44
CA LYS A 41 16.23 8.68 1.49
C LYS A 41 16.93 7.91 0.37
N LYS A 42 17.74 6.90 0.71
CA LYS A 42 18.39 6.02 -0.28
C LYS A 42 17.37 5.29 -1.16
N ALA A 43 16.26 4.85 -0.59
CA ALA A 43 15.18 4.24 -1.36
C ALA A 43 14.54 5.24 -2.34
N TRP A 44 14.29 6.48 -1.92
CA TRP A 44 13.79 7.53 -2.81
C TRP A 44 14.75 7.91 -3.93
N GLU A 45 16.06 7.92 -3.66
CA GLU A 45 17.10 8.10 -4.68
C GLU A 45 17.02 7.00 -5.74
N TYR A 46 16.95 5.73 -5.31
CA TYR A 46 16.73 4.60 -6.22
C TYR A 46 15.45 4.74 -7.04
N PHE A 47 14.31 4.98 -6.40
CA PHE A 47 13.02 5.09 -7.08
C PHE A 47 12.94 6.29 -8.04
N SER A 48 13.71 7.36 -7.78
CA SER A 48 13.77 8.51 -8.69
C SER A 48 14.40 8.19 -10.05
N GLN A 49 15.12 7.07 -10.15
CA GLN A 49 15.74 6.56 -11.38
C GLN A 49 15.04 5.29 -11.88
N PHE A 50 13.94 4.87 -11.24
CA PHE A 50 13.25 3.63 -11.58
C PHE A 50 12.36 3.83 -12.81
N GLU A 51 12.81 3.32 -13.95
CA GLU A 51 12.14 3.46 -15.25
C GLU A 51 11.25 2.27 -15.59
N LYS A 52 11.35 1.16 -14.84
CA LYS A 52 10.46 0.02 -15.07
C LYS A 52 9.02 0.42 -14.77
N PRO A 53 8.05 -0.19 -15.47
CA PRO A 53 6.64 0.09 -15.30
C PRO A 53 6.20 0.06 -13.83
N PHE A 54 5.54 1.14 -13.39
CA PHE A 54 5.14 1.35 -12.01
C PHE A 54 3.67 1.78 -11.95
N LEU A 55 2.82 0.96 -11.34
CA LEU A 55 1.39 1.22 -11.22
C LEU A 55 1.02 1.68 -9.80
N CYS A 56 0.36 2.83 -9.69
CA CYS A 56 -0.32 3.27 -8.46
C CYS A 56 -1.80 2.86 -8.49
N VAL A 57 -2.25 2.12 -7.47
CA VAL A 57 -3.67 1.80 -7.21
C VAL A 57 -4.03 2.25 -5.79
N PHE A 58 -4.98 3.16 -5.66
CA PHE A 58 -5.40 3.79 -4.39
C PHE A 58 -6.92 3.80 -4.25
N ALA A 59 -7.39 3.71 -3.00
CA ALA A 59 -8.80 3.64 -2.65
C ALA A 59 -9.60 4.89 -3.05
N GLY A 60 -9.00 6.08 -2.99
CA GLY A 60 -9.69 7.37 -3.20
C GLY A 60 -10.68 7.73 -2.09
N ASN A 61 -10.99 6.81 -1.18
CA ASN A 61 -11.74 7.02 0.05
C ASN A 61 -11.06 6.49 1.33
N ASP A 62 -9.73 6.27 1.32
CA ASP A 62 -8.95 6.01 2.54
C ASP A 62 -8.42 7.30 3.17
N ARG A 63 -8.87 7.62 4.38
CA ARG A 63 -8.42 8.81 5.13
C ARG A 63 -6.95 8.75 5.55
N ILE A 64 -6.33 7.58 5.54
CA ILE A 64 -4.95 7.38 6.01
C ILE A 64 -3.93 7.59 4.89
N THR A 65 -4.11 6.92 3.74
CA THR A 65 -3.08 6.91 2.70
C THR A 65 -3.41 7.71 1.44
N ASN A 66 -4.65 8.22 1.28
CA ASN A 66 -4.98 9.04 0.11
C ASN A 66 -4.06 10.27 0.01
N GLY A 67 -3.50 10.52 -1.17
CA GLY A 67 -2.48 11.54 -1.41
C GLY A 67 -1.06 11.00 -1.34
N GLY A 68 -0.85 9.79 -0.81
CA GLY A 68 0.43 9.10 -0.75
C GLY A 68 0.96 8.68 -2.13
N GLU A 69 0.11 8.61 -3.15
CA GLU A 69 0.50 8.34 -4.54
C GLU A 69 1.28 9.50 -5.17
N LYS A 70 0.98 10.74 -4.77
CA LYS A 70 1.51 11.96 -5.38
C LYS A 70 3.04 12.01 -5.46
N PRO A 71 3.80 11.70 -4.39
CA PRO A 71 5.26 11.67 -4.47
C PRO A 71 5.78 10.61 -5.46
N PHE A 72 5.13 9.45 -5.57
CA PHE A 72 5.52 8.43 -6.57
C PHE A 72 5.28 8.93 -7.98
N LEU A 73 4.06 9.41 -8.28
CA LEU A 73 3.69 9.93 -9.60
C LEU A 73 4.59 11.11 -10.04
N LYS A 74 5.08 11.90 -9.08
CA LYS A 74 5.98 13.04 -9.35
C LYS A 74 7.43 12.61 -9.58
N LYS A 75 7.93 11.63 -8.83
CA LYS A 75 9.37 11.34 -8.74
C LYS A 75 9.81 10.09 -9.51
N VAL A 76 8.92 9.12 -9.73
CA VAL A 76 9.29 7.81 -10.29
C VAL A 76 9.05 7.82 -11.80
N PRO A 77 10.08 7.74 -12.67
CA PRO A 77 9.90 7.80 -14.11
C PRO A 77 8.96 6.71 -14.66
N GLY A 78 9.03 5.51 -14.09
CA GLY A 78 8.22 4.35 -14.48
C GLY A 78 6.71 4.50 -14.29
N THR A 79 6.24 5.54 -13.60
CA THR A 79 4.79 5.83 -13.48
C THR A 79 4.24 6.54 -14.71
N LYS A 80 5.09 7.15 -15.55
CA LYS A 80 4.62 7.90 -16.71
C LYS A 80 3.83 7.00 -17.66
N ASN A 81 2.69 7.50 -18.10
CA ASN A 81 1.79 6.84 -19.06
C ASN A 81 1.28 5.45 -18.61
N GLN A 82 1.22 5.19 -17.30
CA GLN A 82 0.64 3.95 -16.77
C GLN A 82 -0.84 4.14 -16.37
N PRO A 83 -1.68 3.08 -16.46
CA PRO A 83 -3.12 3.17 -16.21
C PRO A 83 -3.46 3.18 -14.71
N HIS A 84 -3.02 4.23 -14.00
CA HIS A 84 -3.25 4.36 -12.57
C HIS A 84 -4.75 4.38 -12.21
N VAL A 85 -5.09 3.77 -11.07
CA VAL A 85 -6.46 3.77 -10.53
C VAL A 85 -6.42 4.40 -9.15
N LEU A 86 -6.80 5.68 -9.04
CA LEU A 86 -6.64 6.43 -7.78
C LEU A 86 -7.92 6.50 -6.93
N ASN A 87 -8.99 5.84 -7.38
CA ASN A 87 -10.28 5.79 -6.68
C ASN A 87 -10.98 4.45 -6.91
N ILE A 88 -10.35 3.35 -6.48
CA ILE A 88 -10.95 2.01 -6.57
C ILE A 88 -12.10 1.79 -5.56
N GLY A 89 -12.22 2.65 -4.54
CA GLY A 89 -13.16 2.49 -3.43
C GLY A 89 -12.62 1.55 -2.35
N GLY A 90 -13.51 1.11 -1.44
CA GLY A 90 -13.20 0.05 -0.48
C GLY A 90 -12.40 0.42 0.79
N GLY A 91 -11.99 1.68 0.94
CA GLY A 91 -11.28 2.16 2.13
C GLY A 91 -9.86 1.59 2.27
N HIS A 92 -9.31 1.61 3.49
CA HIS A 92 -7.92 1.23 3.74
C HIS A 92 -7.58 -0.22 3.32
N PHE A 93 -8.51 -1.15 3.52
CA PHE A 93 -8.38 -2.55 3.11
C PHE A 93 -9.26 -2.85 1.88
N PHE A 94 -9.10 -2.07 0.82
CA PHE A 94 -9.94 -2.20 -0.38
C PHE A 94 -9.86 -3.57 -1.05
N GLN A 95 -8.79 -4.35 -0.83
CA GLN A 95 -8.71 -5.74 -1.27
C GLN A 95 -9.77 -6.65 -0.62
N TRP A 96 -10.40 -6.26 0.50
CA TRP A 96 -11.49 -7.04 1.12
C TRP A 96 -12.84 -6.81 0.44
N THR A 97 -13.03 -5.65 -0.17
CA THR A 97 -14.33 -5.21 -0.70
C THR A 97 -14.34 -5.15 -2.22
N HIS A 98 -13.19 -4.87 -2.84
CA HIS A 98 -12.99 -4.77 -4.29
C HIS A 98 -11.86 -5.72 -4.80
N PRO A 99 -11.81 -7.00 -4.36
CA PRO A 99 -10.74 -7.92 -4.78
C PRO A 99 -10.75 -8.23 -6.28
N LYS A 100 -11.93 -8.27 -6.91
CA LYS A 100 -12.08 -8.60 -8.33
C LYS A 100 -11.58 -7.45 -9.20
N GLU A 101 -12.04 -6.24 -8.88
CA GLU A 101 -11.65 -5.00 -9.53
C GLU A 101 -10.15 -4.79 -9.40
N LEU A 102 -9.57 -4.98 -8.20
CA LEU A 102 -8.12 -4.90 -8.01
C LEU A 102 -7.39 -5.94 -8.87
N SER A 103 -7.88 -7.17 -8.92
CA SER A 103 -7.27 -8.24 -9.72
C SER A 103 -7.31 -7.90 -11.22
N GLU A 104 -8.42 -7.38 -11.72
CA GLU A 104 -8.57 -6.97 -13.12
C GLU A 104 -7.61 -5.84 -13.49
N VAL A 105 -7.48 -4.83 -12.63
CA VAL A 105 -6.52 -3.73 -12.80
C VAL A 105 -5.09 -4.27 -12.93
N LEU A 106 -4.70 -5.19 -12.03
CA LEU A 106 -3.37 -5.80 -12.04
C LEU A 106 -3.13 -6.69 -13.27
N ILE A 107 -4.10 -7.53 -13.64
CA ILE A 107 -4.04 -8.39 -14.83
C ILE A 107 -3.88 -7.55 -16.09
N ASN A 108 -4.67 -6.48 -16.22
CA ASN A 108 -4.62 -5.60 -17.38
C ASN A 108 -3.29 -4.87 -17.46
N PHE A 109 -2.77 -4.38 -16.33
CA PHE A 109 -1.45 -3.77 -16.28
C PHE A 109 -0.37 -4.75 -16.80
N VAL A 110 -0.30 -5.96 -16.24
CA VAL A 110 0.68 -6.98 -16.65
C VAL A 110 0.59 -7.34 -18.14
N LYS A 111 -0.62 -7.32 -18.74
CA LYS A 111 -0.80 -7.62 -20.17
C LYS A 111 -0.29 -6.53 -21.12
N ILE A 112 -0.26 -5.28 -20.66
CA ILE A 112 0.19 -4.14 -21.48
C ILE A 112 1.63 -3.73 -21.18
N THR A 113 2.28 -4.43 -20.24
CA THR A 113 3.68 -4.21 -19.88
C THR A 113 4.62 -5.16 -20.59
#